data_AF-A0A2N2K5P2-F1
#
_entry.id   AF-A0A2N2K5P2-F1
#
_cell.length_a   1.000
_cell.length_b   1.000
_cell.length_c   1.000
_cell.angle_alpha   90.00
_cell.angle_beta   90.00
_cell.angle_gamma   90.00
#
_symmetry.space_group_name_H-M   'P 1'
#
loop_
_entity.id
_entity.type
_entity.pdbx_description
1 polymer ?
#
loop_
_entity_poly.entity_id
_entity_poly.type
_entity_poly.pdbx_seq_one_letter_code
_entity_poly.pdbx_strand_id
1 'polypeptide(L)'
;MSRKLQDMKDQKEASSSKWVLFSVFRKGEMDLKNEDGTVLIVALLMLILLTVVGISASTISSIDIQIAGNEKLYKTVFYAADGGTEAGSELLEKNIDTRAFTTTTIGNATIYNNDFWAQTAMPASNDAIIPITNPTGNIGLMIWGNSALSTGGAIQLVAGYEGKGKGASGSGAYLVHDIRSEATTQAAAKATVRARWRHMI
;
A
#
# COMPACT_ATOMS: atom_id res chain seq x y z
N MET A 1 -12.10 -19.33 105.50
CA MET A 1 -10.77 -18.82 105.05
C MET A 1 -10.23 -19.50 103.78
N SER A 2 -10.64 -20.74 103.46
CA SER A 2 -10.13 -21.52 102.32
C SER A 2 -10.56 -21.04 100.91
N ARG A 3 -11.80 -20.56 100.71
CA ARG A 3 -12.27 -20.11 99.36
C ARG A 3 -11.52 -18.91 98.79
N LYS A 4 -11.23 -17.88 99.62
CA LYS A 4 -10.48 -16.69 99.19
C LYS A 4 -9.07 -17.00 98.70
N LEU A 5 -8.42 -18.03 99.24
CA LEU A 5 -7.08 -18.45 98.83
C LEU A 5 -7.10 -19.22 97.51
N GLN A 6 -8.21 -19.91 97.19
CA GLN A 6 -8.37 -20.60 95.92
C GLN A 6 -8.60 -19.59 94.79
N ASP A 7 -9.50 -18.62 94.98
CA ASP A 7 -9.78 -17.56 93.99
C ASP A 7 -8.53 -16.72 93.68
N MET A 8 -7.68 -16.49 94.68
CA MET A 8 -6.41 -15.77 94.50
C MET A 8 -5.35 -16.59 93.74
N LYS A 9 -5.36 -17.93 93.85
CA LYS A 9 -4.47 -18.80 93.07
C LYS A 9 -4.92 -18.89 91.61
N ASP A 10 -6.22 -19.04 91.39
CA ASP A 10 -6.79 -19.15 90.05
C ASP A 10 -6.62 -17.85 89.25
N GLN A 11 -6.74 -16.67 89.89
CA GLN A 11 -6.41 -15.40 89.23
C GLN A 11 -4.92 -15.28 88.87
N LYS A 12 -4.02 -15.86 89.67
CA LYS A 12 -2.58 -15.79 89.43
C LYS A 12 -2.17 -16.70 88.26
N GLU A 13 -2.77 -17.89 88.16
CA GLU A 13 -2.58 -18.79 87.02
C GLU A 13 -3.24 -18.27 85.74
N ALA A 14 -4.43 -17.67 85.81
CA ALA A 14 -5.08 -17.05 84.65
C ALA A 14 -4.31 -15.82 84.14
N SER A 15 -3.69 -15.04 85.02
CA SER A 15 -2.80 -13.96 84.63
C SER A 15 -1.53 -14.51 84.00
N SER A 16 -0.87 -15.47 84.64
CA SER A 16 0.37 -16.10 84.13
C SER A 16 0.19 -16.74 82.76
N SER A 17 -0.88 -17.51 82.55
CA SER A 17 -1.17 -18.16 81.27
C SER A 17 -1.56 -17.17 80.17
N LYS A 18 -2.24 -16.06 80.50
CA LYS A 18 -2.50 -14.95 79.57
C LYS A 18 -1.21 -14.27 79.10
N TRP A 19 -0.23 -14.06 79.98
CA TRP A 19 1.07 -13.50 79.60
C TRP A 19 1.90 -14.45 78.74
N VAL A 20 1.83 -15.76 79.01
CA VAL A 20 2.50 -16.79 78.21
C VAL A 20 1.88 -16.90 76.82
N LEU A 21 0.55 -16.97 76.71
CA LEU A 21 -0.15 -16.98 75.41
C LEU A 21 0.11 -15.71 74.59
N PHE A 22 0.17 -14.54 75.24
CA PHE A 22 0.51 -13.28 74.57
C PHE A 22 1.97 -13.23 74.10
N SER A 23 2.88 -13.89 74.81
CA SER A 23 4.30 -13.98 74.41
C SER A 23 4.52 -14.95 73.24
N VAL A 24 3.75 -16.03 73.16
CA VAL A 24 3.82 -17.02 72.07
C VAL A 24 3.23 -16.48 70.76
N PHE A 25 2.19 -15.64 70.83
CA PHE A 25 1.57 -15.03 69.65
C PHE A 25 2.28 -13.78 69.10
N ARG A 26 3.31 -13.26 69.79
CA ARG A 26 4.05 -12.07 69.37
C ARG A 26 5.45 -12.42 68.85
N LYS A 27 5.55 -13.41 67.98
CA LYS A 27 6.81 -13.66 67.24
C LYS A 27 6.56 -14.17 65.82
N GLY A 28 5.82 -13.37 65.08
CA GLY A 28 5.95 -13.30 63.62
C GLY A 28 6.78 -12.08 63.25
N GLU A 29 7.96 -11.91 63.85
CA GLU A 29 8.93 -10.96 63.32
C GLU A 29 9.50 -11.59 62.05
N MET A 30 8.92 -11.22 60.90
CA MET A 30 9.58 -11.44 59.61
C MET A 30 10.87 -10.62 59.66
N ASP A 31 11.97 -11.30 59.93
CA ASP A 31 13.33 -10.77 59.88
C ASP A 31 13.65 -10.44 58.41
N LEU A 32 13.18 -9.26 57.96
CA LEU A 32 13.53 -8.70 56.66
C LEU A 32 15.01 -8.32 56.73
N LYS A 33 15.87 -9.25 56.31
CA LYS A 33 17.29 -8.99 56.14
C LYS A 33 17.46 -7.76 55.24
N ASN A 34 18.40 -6.92 55.60
CA ASN A 34 18.62 -5.63 54.98
C ASN A 34 19.21 -5.79 53.56
N GLU A 35 18.36 -5.86 52.54
CA GLU A 35 18.69 -6.01 51.12
C GLU A 35 18.95 -4.65 50.43
N ASP A 36 19.57 -3.70 51.13
CA ASP A 36 19.68 -2.28 50.74
C ASP A 36 20.32 -2.03 49.35
N GLY A 37 21.04 -3.01 48.78
CA GLY A 37 21.60 -2.93 47.42
C GLY A 37 20.80 -3.67 46.34
N THR A 38 19.98 -4.64 46.72
CA THR A 38 19.35 -5.59 45.79
C THR A 38 18.22 -4.91 45.00
N VAL A 39 17.51 -3.97 45.62
CA VAL A 39 16.46 -3.16 44.98
C VAL A 39 17.02 -2.32 43.83
N LEU A 40 18.21 -1.75 44.00
CA LEU A 40 18.86 -0.94 42.96
C LEU A 40 19.20 -1.79 41.72
N ILE A 41 19.70 -3.01 41.94
CA ILE A 41 20.06 -3.94 40.86
C ILE A 41 18.80 -4.35 40.08
N VAL A 42 17.72 -4.70 40.77
CA VAL A 42 16.44 -5.06 40.13
C VAL A 42 15.86 -3.88 39.35
N ALA A 43 15.89 -2.67 39.93
CA ALA A 43 15.43 -1.46 39.24
C ALA A 43 16.25 -1.17 37.97
N LEU A 44 17.57 -1.33 38.02
CA LEU A 44 18.45 -1.17 36.86
C LEU A 44 18.17 -2.21 35.78
N LEU A 45 17.96 -3.47 36.16
CA LEU A 45 17.61 -4.54 35.23
C LEU A 45 16.26 -4.26 34.54
N MET A 46 15.26 -3.80 35.30
CA MET A 46 13.96 -3.39 34.74
C MET A 46 14.11 -2.20 33.79
N LEU A 47 14.93 -1.21 34.15
CA LEU A 47 15.19 -0.04 33.29
C LEU A 47 15.83 -0.48 31.97
N ILE A 48 16.84 -1.34 32.00
CA ILE A 48 17.51 -1.85 30.79
C ILE A 48 16.52 -2.64 29.93
N LEU A 49 15.65 -3.43 30.54
CA LEU A 49 14.65 -4.20 29.80
C LEU A 49 13.65 -3.27 29.10
N LEU A 50 13.18 -2.23 29.78
CA LEU A 50 12.30 -1.21 29.21
C LEU A 50 12.98 -0.40 28.10
N THR A 51 14.26 -0.06 28.23
CA THR A 51 14.99 0.66 27.18
C THR A 51 15.17 -0.21 25.94
N VAL A 52 15.48 -1.50 26.08
CA VAL A 52 15.55 -2.43 24.94
C VAL A 52 14.20 -2.51 24.23
N VAL A 53 13.09 -2.71 24.98
CA VAL A 53 11.74 -2.73 24.39
C VAL A 53 11.41 -1.41 23.70
N GLY A 54 11.76 -0.27 24.30
CA GLY A 54 11.55 1.05 23.72
C GLY A 54 12.31 1.25 22.40
N ILE A 55 13.58 0.84 22.34
CA ILE A 55 14.40 0.91 21.12
C ILE A 55 13.83 -0.01 20.03
N SER A 56 13.44 -1.24 20.40
CA SER A 56 12.83 -2.18 19.45
C SER A 56 11.52 -1.63 18.89
N ALA A 57 10.63 -1.11 19.73
CA ALA A 57 9.38 -0.49 19.30
C ALA A 57 9.60 0.73 18.38
N SER A 58 10.60 1.56 18.69
CA SER A 58 10.98 2.70 17.84
C SER A 58 11.52 2.26 16.48
N THR A 59 12.27 1.16 16.44
CA THR A 59 12.83 0.62 15.20
C THR A 59 11.74 0.02 14.32
N ILE A 60 10.80 -0.73 14.91
CA ILE A 60 9.62 -1.26 14.20
C ILE A 60 8.83 -0.10 13.57
N SER A 61 8.55 0.96 14.32
CA SER A 61 7.83 2.13 13.81
C SER A 61 8.56 2.79 12.62
N SER A 62 9.89 2.85 12.68
CA SER A 62 10.71 3.41 11.60
C SER A 62 10.68 2.54 10.34
N ILE A 63 10.60 1.22 10.51
CA ILE A 63 10.45 0.26 9.40
C ILE A 63 9.05 0.39 8.78
N ASP A 64 8.00 0.45 9.60
CA ASP A 64 6.62 0.57 9.11
C ASP A 64 6.40 1.85 8.30
N ILE A 65 7.00 2.98 8.71
CA ILE A 65 6.96 4.22 7.94
C ILE A 65 7.63 4.06 6.56
N GLN A 66 8.76 3.36 6.49
CA GLN A 66 9.45 3.11 5.23
C GLN A 66 8.63 2.20 4.31
N ILE A 67 8.02 1.15 4.87
CA ILE A 67 7.12 0.25 4.14
C ILE A 67 5.92 1.05 3.60
N ALA A 68 5.27 1.85 4.44
CA ALA A 68 4.13 2.68 4.05
C ALA A 68 4.50 3.71 2.98
N GLY A 69 5.69 4.30 3.05
CA GLY A 69 6.22 5.20 2.03
C GLY A 69 6.34 4.52 0.66
N ASN A 70 6.92 3.32 0.63
CA ASN A 70 7.05 2.54 -0.60
C ASN A 70 5.70 2.07 -1.14
N GLU A 71 4.78 1.63 -0.27
CA GLU A 71 3.43 1.22 -0.67
C GLU A 71 2.64 2.39 -1.27
N LYS A 72 2.70 3.58 -0.63
CA LYS A 72 2.08 4.80 -1.15
C LYS A 72 2.63 5.16 -2.53
N LEU A 73 3.95 5.08 -2.69
CA LEU A 73 4.60 5.36 -3.97
C LEU A 73 4.12 4.38 -5.04
N TYR A 74 4.12 3.08 -4.75
CA TYR A 74 3.64 2.04 -5.67
C TYR A 74 2.19 2.26 -6.10
N LYS A 75 1.28 2.50 -5.15
CA LYS A 75 -0.14 2.76 -5.45
C LYS A 75 -0.32 4.01 -6.31
N THR A 76 0.39 5.09 -6.00
CA THR A 76 0.32 6.32 -6.79
C THR A 76 0.73 6.09 -8.24
N VAL A 77 1.83 5.36 -8.46
CA VAL A 77 2.30 5.04 -9.82
C VAL A 77 1.35 4.10 -10.54
N PHE A 78 0.77 3.12 -9.84
CA PHE A 78 -0.25 2.25 -10.41
C PHE A 78 -1.48 3.05 -10.86
N TYR A 79 -2.02 3.94 -10.03
CA TYR A 79 -3.15 4.79 -10.41
C TYR A 79 -2.81 5.74 -11.56
N ALA A 80 -1.58 6.24 -11.62
CA ALA A 80 -1.12 7.03 -12.76
C ALA A 80 -1.08 6.20 -14.05
N ALA A 81 -0.59 4.96 -13.98
CA ALA A 81 -0.59 4.05 -15.14
C ALA A 81 -2.02 3.70 -15.58
N ASP A 82 -2.92 3.44 -14.63
CA ASP A 82 -4.33 3.12 -14.90
C ASP A 82 -5.03 4.31 -15.58
N GLY A 83 -4.95 5.52 -15.01
CA GLY A 83 -5.47 6.73 -15.63
C GLY A 83 -4.81 7.05 -16.98
N GLY A 84 -3.55 6.63 -17.17
CA GLY A 84 -2.88 6.70 -18.47
C GLY A 84 -3.53 5.83 -19.55
N THR A 85 -4.19 4.73 -19.20
CA THR A 85 -4.94 3.93 -20.19
C THR A 85 -6.19 4.64 -20.70
N GLU A 86 -6.90 5.35 -19.83
CA GLU A 86 -8.06 6.17 -20.18
C GLU A 86 -7.63 7.39 -21.01
N ALA A 87 -6.56 8.08 -20.59
CA ALA A 87 -5.97 9.14 -21.41
C ALA A 87 -5.49 8.62 -22.78
N GLY A 88 -4.95 7.41 -22.81
CA GLY A 88 -4.53 6.73 -24.03
C GLY A 88 -5.68 6.40 -24.97
N SER A 89 -6.85 5.98 -24.46
CA SER A 89 -8.03 5.74 -25.30
C SER A 89 -8.57 7.03 -25.89
N GLU A 90 -8.63 8.11 -25.12
CA GLU A 90 -9.04 9.43 -25.62
C GLU A 90 -8.09 9.95 -26.71
N LEU A 91 -6.78 9.79 -26.51
CA LEU A 91 -5.78 10.13 -27.52
C LEU A 91 -5.93 9.28 -28.78
N LEU A 92 -6.22 7.98 -28.63
CA LEU A 92 -6.49 7.07 -29.74
C LEU A 92 -7.73 7.48 -30.54
N GLU A 93 -8.85 7.75 -29.87
CA GLU A 93 -10.09 8.19 -30.52
C GLU A 93 -9.86 9.47 -31.33
N LYS A 94 -9.15 10.44 -30.75
CA LYS A 94 -8.80 11.67 -31.46
C LYS A 94 -7.88 11.41 -32.64
N ASN A 95 -6.95 10.48 -32.53
CA ASN A 95 -6.02 10.12 -33.60
C ASN A 95 -6.73 9.43 -34.77
N ILE A 96 -7.74 8.59 -34.47
CA ILE A 96 -8.64 7.96 -35.45
C ILE A 96 -9.48 9.02 -36.18
N ASP A 97 -10.05 9.97 -35.44
CA ASP A 97 -10.90 11.04 -35.99
C ASP A 97 -10.09 11.96 -36.92
N THR A 98 -8.92 12.43 -36.48
CA THR A 98 -8.10 13.35 -37.30
C THR A 98 -7.27 12.65 -38.38
N ARG A 99 -7.22 11.31 -38.37
CA ARG A 99 -6.41 10.48 -39.28
C ARG A 99 -4.93 10.88 -39.24
N ALA A 100 -4.37 10.79 -38.03
CA ALA A 100 -3.06 11.26 -37.61
C ALA A 100 -3.05 12.69 -37.05
N PHE A 101 -2.12 12.94 -36.13
CA PHE A 101 -1.91 14.25 -35.54
C PHE A 101 -1.00 15.13 -36.41
N THR A 102 -1.29 16.43 -36.44
CA THR A 102 -0.46 17.45 -37.08
C THR A 102 0.40 18.20 -36.08
N THR A 103 0.14 18.04 -34.78
CA THR A 103 0.87 18.66 -33.68
C THR A 103 1.56 17.61 -32.82
N THR A 104 2.66 17.99 -32.20
CA THR A 104 3.41 17.14 -31.26
C THR A 104 2.92 17.26 -29.82
N THR A 105 1.83 17.98 -29.59
CA THR A 105 1.29 18.24 -28.26
C THR A 105 -0.23 18.26 -28.30
N ILE A 106 -0.85 17.44 -27.47
CA ILE A 106 -2.30 17.34 -27.30
C ILE A 106 -2.60 17.40 -25.80
N GLY A 107 -3.12 18.54 -25.34
CA GLY A 107 -3.24 18.80 -23.90
C GLY A 107 -1.87 18.78 -23.23
N ASN A 108 -1.73 17.95 -22.20
CA ASN A 108 -0.45 17.75 -21.49
C ASN A 108 0.40 16.62 -22.10
N ALA A 109 -0.10 15.91 -23.12
CA ALA A 109 0.61 14.80 -23.74
C ALA A 109 1.54 15.32 -24.84
N THR A 110 2.79 14.86 -24.81
CA THR A 110 3.75 15.01 -25.91
C THR A 110 3.64 13.79 -26.82
N ILE A 111 3.45 14.02 -28.11
CA ILE A 111 3.23 13.00 -29.14
C ILE A 111 4.54 12.77 -29.91
N TYR A 112 4.98 11.52 -29.99
CA TYR A 112 6.17 11.09 -30.73
C TYR A 112 5.82 10.34 -32.02
N ASN A 113 4.73 9.57 -31.97
CA ASN A 113 4.15 8.94 -33.14
C ASN A 113 2.84 9.64 -33.46
N ASN A 114 2.67 10.15 -34.67
CA ASN A 114 1.46 10.88 -35.03
C ASN A 114 0.36 10.00 -35.63
N ASP A 115 0.64 8.76 -36.03
CA ASP A 115 -0.30 7.86 -36.71
C ASP A 115 -0.41 6.48 -36.05
N PHE A 116 -0.26 6.42 -34.72
CA PHE A 116 -0.34 5.18 -33.95
C PHE A 116 -1.71 4.47 -34.05
N TRP A 117 -2.77 5.11 -34.56
CA TRP A 117 -4.03 4.42 -34.90
C TRP A 117 -3.85 3.29 -35.94
N ALA A 118 -2.87 3.42 -36.84
CA ALA A 118 -2.61 2.48 -37.94
C ALA A 118 -1.53 1.44 -37.60
N GLN A 119 -0.94 1.52 -36.40
CA GLN A 119 0.14 0.66 -35.96
C GLN A 119 -0.37 -0.74 -35.62
N THR A 120 0.09 -1.76 -36.35
CA THR A 120 -0.41 -3.15 -36.21
C THR A 120 0.38 -4.03 -35.25
N ALA A 121 1.56 -3.58 -34.83
CA ALA A 121 2.44 -4.27 -33.89
C ALA A 121 2.84 -3.33 -32.76
N MET A 122 3.17 -3.90 -31.60
CA MET A 122 3.63 -3.13 -30.46
C MET A 122 4.87 -2.29 -30.84
N PRO A 123 4.88 -0.98 -30.56
CA PRO A 123 5.99 -0.10 -30.90
C PRO A 123 7.22 -0.37 -30.03
N ALA A 124 8.40 -0.04 -30.57
CA ALA A 124 9.66 -0.10 -29.83
C ALA A 124 9.83 1.06 -28.83
N SER A 125 9.10 2.15 -29.04
CA SER A 125 9.17 3.39 -28.27
C SER A 125 7.77 3.86 -27.85
N ASN A 126 7.68 4.80 -26.91
CA ASN A 126 6.40 5.39 -26.55
C ASN A 126 5.85 6.24 -27.71
N ASP A 127 4.57 6.05 -28.05
CA ASP A 127 3.86 6.87 -29.03
C ASP A 127 3.53 8.25 -28.45
N ALA A 128 3.27 8.31 -27.14
CA ALA A 128 3.04 9.55 -26.41
C ALA A 128 3.58 9.48 -24.96
N ILE A 129 3.89 10.63 -24.38
CA ILE A 129 4.28 10.77 -22.97
C ILE A 129 3.43 11.83 -22.28
N ILE A 130 2.92 11.51 -21.09
CA ILE A 130 2.19 12.43 -20.22
C ILE A 130 2.99 12.64 -18.93
N PRO A 131 3.30 13.88 -18.52
CA PRO A 131 4.06 14.13 -17.30
C PRO A 131 3.21 13.90 -16.04
N ILE A 132 3.86 13.40 -14.98
CA ILE A 132 3.30 13.25 -13.63
C ILE A 132 4.00 14.27 -12.73
N THR A 133 3.25 15.10 -12.02
CA THR A 133 3.82 16.16 -11.17
C THR A 133 4.06 15.72 -9.72
N ASN A 134 3.31 14.73 -9.23
CA ASN A 134 3.43 14.27 -7.85
C ASN A 134 3.14 12.76 -7.73
N PRO A 135 4.16 11.92 -7.52
CA PRO A 135 5.60 12.23 -7.60
C PRO A 135 6.04 12.55 -9.03
N THR A 136 7.13 13.31 -9.19
CA THR A 136 7.66 13.66 -10.51
C THR A 136 7.99 12.42 -11.33
N GLY A 137 7.43 12.33 -12.53
CA GLY A 137 7.50 11.14 -13.36
C GLY A 137 6.86 11.34 -14.72
N ASN A 138 6.72 10.24 -15.46
CA ASN A 138 6.13 10.22 -16.80
C ASN A 138 5.28 8.96 -16.96
N ILE A 139 4.18 9.09 -17.71
CA ILE A 139 3.39 7.99 -18.26
C ILE A 139 3.79 7.84 -19.73
N GLY A 140 4.41 6.72 -20.09
CA GLY A 140 4.66 6.34 -21.47
C GLY A 140 3.50 5.52 -22.02
N LEU A 141 2.94 5.96 -23.15
CA LEU A 141 1.87 5.28 -23.85
C LEU A 141 2.42 4.55 -25.07
N MET A 142 2.03 3.29 -25.23
CA MET A 142 2.27 2.49 -26.43
C MET A 142 0.92 1.93 -26.89
N ILE A 143 0.55 2.19 -28.14
CA ILE A 143 -0.76 1.88 -28.70
C ILE A 143 -0.57 1.13 -30.01
N TRP A 144 -1.18 -0.03 -30.14
CA TRP A 144 -1.15 -0.80 -31.39
C TRP A 144 -2.45 -1.59 -31.52
N GLY A 145 -2.84 -1.93 -32.74
CA GLY A 145 -4.11 -2.60 -32.96
C GLY A 145 -4.26 -3.16 -34.35
N ASN A 146 -5.19 -4.09 -34.49
CA ASN A 146 -5.56 -4.62 -35.79
C ASN A 146 -7.06 -4.41 -36.01
N SER A 147 -7.42 -4.15 -37.27
CA SER A 147 -8.81 -4.18 -37.71
C SER A 147 -9.31 -5.62 -37.74
N ALA A 148 -10.45 -5.88 -37.10
CA ALA A 148 -11.13 -7.16 -37.17
C ALA A 148 -12.57 -6.97 -37.68
N LEU A 149 -13.02 -7.93 -38.49
CA LEU A 149 -14.36 -7.91 -39.06
C LEU A 149 -15.33 -8.61 -38.10
N SER A 150 -16.52 -8.04 -37.92
CA SER A 150 -17.60 -8.76 -37.24
C SER A 150 -18.04 -9.95 -38.10
N THR A 151 -18.03 -11.14 -37.49
CA THR A 151 -18.45 -12.39 -38.16
C THR A 151 -19.96 -12.34 -38.36
N GLY A 152 -20.42 -12.03 -39.59
CA GLY A 152 -21.83 -12.15 -39.96
C GLY A 152 -22.33 -11.30 -41.14
N GLY A 153 -21.59 -10.28 -41.61
CA GLY A 153 -22.19 -9.28 -42.52
C GLY A 153 -21.55 -9.03 -43.89
N ALA A 154 -20.22 -9.12 -44.06
CA ALA A 154 -19.62 -8.38 -45.19
C ALA A 154 -18.24 -8.88 -45.68
N ILE A 155 -18.03 -10.21 -45.78
CA ILE A 155 -16.73 -10.74 -46.28
C ILE A 155 -16.44 -10.30 -47.74
N GLN A 156 -17.44 -9.90 -48.54
CA GLN A 156 -17.25 -9.44 -49.92
C GLN A 156 -17.01 -7.93 -50.09
N LEU A 157 -17.13 -7.11 -49.05
CA LEU A 157 -16.88 -5.66 -49.15
C LEU A 157 -15.45 -5.27 -48.76
N VAL A 158 -14.77 -6.06 -47.93
CA VAL A 158 -13.48 -5.70 -47.28
C VAL A 158 -12.29 -5.66 -48.23
N ALA A 159 -12.32 -6.38 -49.35
CA ALA A 159 -11.25 -6.30 -50.35
C ALA A 159 -11.09 -4.88 -50.98
N GLY A 160 -12.11 -4.03 -50.88
CA GLY A 160 -12.04 -2.61 -51.26
C GLY A 160 -11.64 -1.65 -50.15
N TYR A 161 -11.55 -2.10 -48.88
CA TYR A 161 -11.30 -1.25 -47.70
C TYR A 161 -9.82 -1.12 -47.32
N GLU A 162 -8.96 -2.07 -47.70
CA GLU A 162 -7.51 -2.00 -47.47
C GLU A 162 -6.81 -0.92 -48.32
N GLY A 163 -7.51 -0.32 -49.29
CA GLY A 163 -6.98 0.70 -50.19
C GLY A 163 -7.55 2.10 -49.95
N LYS A 164 -6.99 2.84 -48.99
CA LYS A 164 -7.07 4.32 -48.90
C LYS A 164 -8.45 4.95 -49.23
N GLY A 165 -9.50 4.68 -48.45
CA GLY A 165 -10.84 5.24 -48.66
C GLY A 165 -11.28 6.22 -47.58
N LYS A 166 -11.32 7.53 -47.91
CA LYS A 166 -12.04 8.55 -47.12
C LYS A 166 -13.55 8.38 -47.34
N GLY A 167 -14.29 8.07 -46.27
CA GLY A 167 -15.75 8.18 -46.22
C GLY A 167 -16.52 6.90 -46.53
N ALA A 168 -17.09 6.27 -45.49
CA ALA A 168 -18.37 5.57 -45.53
C ALA A 168 -18.76 5.18 -44.10
N SER A 169 -19.66 5.97 -43.52
CA SER A 169 -20.49 5.59 -42.36
C SER A 169 -21.38 4.43 -42.79
N GLY A 170 -21.25 3.26 -42.14
CA GLY A 170 -22.16 2.13 -42.36
C GLY A 170 -21.56 0.73 -42.24
N SER A 171 -21.74 0.13 -41.06
CA SER A 171 -22.01 -1.29 -40.81
C SER A 171 -20.83 -2.27 -40.65
N GLY A 172 -20.35 -2.40 -39.41
CA GLY A 172 -20.06 -3.72 -38.80
C GLY A 172 -18.60 -4.13 -38.67
N ALA A 173 -17.65 -3.23 -38.93
CA ALA A 173 -16.23 -3.45 -38.63
C ALA A 173 -15.86 -2.85 -37.28
N TYR A 174 -14.89 -3.44 -36.58
CA TYR A 174 -14.35 -2.84 -35.37
C TYR A 174 -12.82 -2.85 -35.39
N LEU A 175 -12.22 -1.83 -34.81
CA LEU A 175 -10.79 -1.77 -34.55
C LEU A 175 -10.55 -2.20 -33.11
N VAL A 176 -9.61 -3.11 -32.89
CA VAL A 176 -9.16 -3.47 -31.55
C VAL A 176 -7.74 -3.00 -31.36
N HIS A 177 -7.55 -2.16 -30.35
CA HIS A 177 -6.26 -1.60 -29.98
C HIS A 177 -5.90 -2.06 -28.57
N ASP A 178 -4.68 -2.51 -28.39
CA ASP A 178 -4.05 -2.67 -27.10
C ASP A 178 -3.34 -1.35 -26.74
N ILE A 179 -3.67 -0.83 -25.57
CA ILE A 179 -3.12 0.39 -24.99
C ILE A 179 -2.31 -0.02 -23.78
N ARG A 180 -0.99 0.13 -23.85
CA ARG A 180 -0.09 -0.02 -22.72
C ARG A 180 0.25 1.35 -22.17
N SER A 181 -0.02 1.53 -20.89
CA SER A 181 0.39 2.69 -20.12
C SER A 181 1.45 2.28 -19.11
N GLU A 182 2.59 2.95 -19.14
CA GLU A 182 3.71 2.72 -18.24
C GLU A 182 4.04 3.99 -17.46
N ALA A 183 3.67 4.04 -16.19
CA ALA A 183 4.06 5.13 -15.30
C ALA A 183 5.42 4.85 -14.68
N THR A 184 6.29 5.84 -14.70
CA THR A 184 7.65 5.83 -14.13
C THR A 184 7.87 7.10 -13.34
N THR A 185 8.63 7.02 -12.25
CA THR A 185 8.91 8.18 -11.38
C THR A 185 10.40 8.31 -11.13
N GLN A 186 10.84 9.51 -10.73
CA GLN A 186 12.23 9.77 -10.34
C GLN A 186 12.67 8.95 -9.12
N ALA A 187 11.72 8.54 -8.26
CA ALA A 187 11.95 7.64 -7.13
C ALA A 187 12.08 6.16 -7.56
N ALA A 188 12.31 5.89 -8.85
CA ALA A 188 12.46 4.56 -9.44
C ALA A 188 11.25 3.61 -9.28
N ALA A 189 10.08 4.13 -8.90
CA ALA A 189 8.84 3.35 -8.94
C ALA A 189 8.27 3.32 -10.35
N LYS A 190 7.80 2.13 -10.74
CA LYS A 190 7.26 1.83 -12.06
C LYS A 190 6.03 0.94 -11.95
N ALA A 191 5.01 1.25 -12.75
CA ALA A 191 3.84 0.40 -12.94
C ALA A 191 3.48 0.35 -14.41
N THR A 192 2.88 -0.75 -14.85
CA THR A 192 2.42 -0.92 -16.22
C THR A 192 1.03 -1.52 -16.21
N VAL A 193 0.10 -0.85 -16.88
CA VAL A 193 -1.27 -1.31 -17.08
C VAL A 193 -1.51 -1.45 -18.57
N ARG A 194 -2.24 -2.49 -18.96
CA ARG A 194 -2.65 -2.70 -20.35
C ARG A 194 -4.17 -2.82 -20.40
N ALA A 195 -4.77 -2.03 -21.27
CA ALA A 195 -6.18 -2.09 -21.57
C ALA A 195 -6.35 -2.43 -23.05
N ARG A 196 -7.41 -3.16 -23.38
CA ARG A 196 -7.81 -3.40 -24.76
C ARG A 196 -9.02 -2.55 -25.05
N TRP A 197 -8.87 -1.64 -26.00
CA TRP A 197 -9.89 -0.73 -26.46
C TRP A 197 -10.50 -1.25 -27.76
N ARG A 198 -11.81 -1.11 -27.92
CA ARG A 198 -12.52 -1.47 -29.14
C ARG A 198 -13.30 -0.28 -29.65
N HIS A 199 -12.90 0.21 -30.83
CA HIS A 199 -13.61 1.25 -31.56
C HIS A 199 -14.56 0.62 -32.58
N MET A 200 -15.81 1.08 -32.63
CA MET A 200 -16.84 0.60 -33.56
C MET A 200 -16.95 1.54 -34.75
N ILE A 201 -17.00 1.00 -35.98
CA ILE A 201 -17.10 1.76 -37.24
C ILE A 201 -18.49 1.59 -37.86
#